data_AF-A0A0F8ZVG7-F1
#
_entry.id   AF-A0A0F8ZVG7-F1
#
_cell.length_a   1.000
_cell.length_b   1.000
_cell.length_c   1.000
_cell.angle_alpha   90.00
_cell.angle_beta   90.00
_cell.angle_gamma   90.00
#
_symmetry.space_group_name_H-M   'P 1'
#
loop_
_entity.id
_entity.type
_entity.pdbx_description
1 polymer ?
#
loop_
_entity_poly.entity_id
_entity_poly.type
_entity_poly.pdbx_seq_one_letter_code
_entity_poly.pdbx_strand_id
1 'polypeptide(L)'
;MAGSMDHELTTLSDLSAHGFDSIIDVRAPAEFAEDHIPGAISLPVLSDDERAQVGTIYKQESPFLARKIGAALVARNAAHHIEGPLAGHDGGWQPLVYCWRGGQRSNSFASILSQIGWRVKVVAGGYR
;
A
#
# COMPACT_ATOMS: atom_id res chain seq x y z
N MET A 1 -11.60 20.14 -5.22
CA MET A 1 -11.23 19.13 -6.22
C MET A 1 -10.07 18.33 -5.64
N ALA A 2 -10.31 17.08 -5.22
CA ALA A 2 -9.20 16.23 -4.77
C ALA A 2 -8.35 15.89 -5.99
N GLY A 3 -7.09 16.34 -6.03
CA GLY A 3 -6.16 15.95 -7.08
C GLY A 3 -5.94 14.44 -7.09
N SER A 4 -5.56 13.88 -8.23
CA SER A 4 -5.32 12.44 -8.39
C SER A 4 -4.41 11.90 -7.28
N MET A 5 -4.76 10.75 -6.68
CA MET A 5 -3.89 10.04 -5.73
C MET A 5 -2.71 9.37 -6.44
N ASP A 6 -2.74 9.24 -7.77
CA ASP A 6 -1.72 8.54 -8.52
C ASP A 6 -0.45 9.40 -8.69
N HIS A 7 0.70 8.72 -8.70
CA HIS A 7 2.02 9.26 -8.99
C HIS A 7 2.75 8.33 -9.95
N GLU A 8 3.29 8.88 -11.03
CA GLU A 8 3.98 8.10 -12.06
C GLU A 8 5.47 7.98 -11.75
N LEU A 9 6.00 6.76 -11.81
CA LEU A 9 7.43 6.45 -11.82
C LEU A 9 7.72 5.77 -13.15
N THR A 10 8.33 6.51 -14.07
CA THR A 10 8.54 6.10 -15.47
C THR A 10 9.99 5.77 -15.77
N THR A 11 10.92 6.35 -15.01
CA THR A 11 12.36 6.16 -15.17
C THR A 11 13.03 5.79 -13.85
N LEU A 12 14.23 5.19 -13.92
CA LEU A 12 15.01 4.90 -12.72
C LEU A 12 15.43 6.17 -11.96
N SER A 13 15.58 7.30 -12.67
CA SER A 13 15.88 8.59 -12.04
C SER A 13 14.75 9.07 -11.14
N ASP A 14 13.49 8.71 -11.45
CA ASP A 14 12.32 9.08 -10.66
C ASP A 14 12.39 8.50 -9.25
N LEU A 15 13.01 7.32 -9.09
CA LEU A 15 13.22 6.67 -7.78
C LEU A 15 14.12 7.48 -6.84
N SER A 16 14.95 8.37 -7.38
CA SER A 16 15.80 9.27 -6.59
C SER A 16 15.22 10.68 -6.45
N ALA A 17 14.25 11.05 -7.32
CA ALA A 17 13.71 12.40 -7.44
C ALA A 17 12.24 12.52 -7.00
N HIS A 18 11.66 11.47 -6.43
CA HIS A 18 10.23 11.37 -6.12
C HIS A 18 9.74 12.41 -5.09
N GLY A 19 10.60 12.89 -4.19
CA GLY A 19 10.27 13.97 -3.25
C GLY A 19 9.28 13.60 -2.14
N PHE A 20 9.08 12.30 -1.89
CA PHE A 20 8.27 11.79 -0.77
C PHE A 20 9.15 11.45 0.42
N ASP A 21 8.60 11.56 1.63
CA ASP A 21 9.33 11.24 2.86
C ASP A 21 9.57 9.74 3.01
N SER A 22 8.71 8.92 2.41
CA SER A 22 8.81 7.46 2.48
C SER A 22 8.17 6.80 1.25
N ILE A 23 8.78 5.72 0.78
CA ILE A 23 8.14 4.78 -0.15
C ILE A 23 7.68 3.57 0.66
N ILE A 24 6.41 3.18 0.53
CA ILE A 24 5.80 2.13 1.34
C ILE A 24 5.32 1.00 0.43
N ASP A 25 5.91 -0.16 0.62
CA ASP A 25 5.42 -1.40 0.03
C ASP A 25 4.36 -2.03 0.95
N VAL A 26 3.13 -2.16 0.46
CA VAL A 26 2.04 -2.79 1.21
C VAL A 26 1.76 -4.22 0.78
N ARG A 27 2.60 -4.80 -0.09
CA ARG A 27 2.52 -6.23 -0.44
C ARG A 27 2.86 -7.10 0.77
N ALA A 28 2.59 -8.40 0.66
CA ALA A 28 2.90 -9.31 1.75
C ALA A 28 4.42 -9.44 1.97
N PRO A 29 4.87 -9.85 3.17
CA PRO A 29 6.29 -9.90 3.50
C PRO A 29 7.13 -10.71 2.50
N ALA A 30 6.64 -11.85 2.02
CA ALA A 30 7.37 -12.64 1.02
C ALA A 30 7.52 -11.90 -0.32
N GLU A 31 6.50 -11.13 -0.74
CA GLU A 31 6.58 -10.33 -1.98
C GLU A 31 7.63 -9.21 -1.87
N PHE A 32 7.80 -8.61 -0.68
CA PHE A 32 8.82 -7.58 -0.43
C PHE A 32 10.24 -8.17 -0.32
N ALA A 33 10.36 -9.33 0.32
CA ALA A 33 11.64 -10.01 0.49
C ALA A 33 12.20 -10.54 -0.85
N GLU A 34 11.33 -10.92 -1.78
CA GLU A 34 11.71 -11.34 -3.13
C GLU A 34 12.34 -10.18 -3.92
N ASP A 35 11.66 -9.03 -3.96
CA ASP A 35 12.16 -7.81 -4.61
C ASP A 35 11.29 -6.61 -4.21
N HIS A 36 11.82 -5.38 -4.22
CA HIS A 36 11.07 -4.17 -3.87
C HIS A 36 11.72 -2.90 -4.42
N ILE A 37 10.96 -1.79 -4.43
CA ILE A 37 11.51 -0.49 -4.85
C ILE A 37 12.64 -0.11 -3.88
N PRO A 38 13.85 0.24 -4.36
CA PRO A 38 14.96 0.66 -3.50
C PRO A 38 14.55 1.77 -2.53
N GLY A 39 14.87 1.57 -1.25
CA GLY A 39 14.52 2.52 -0.18
C GLY A 39 13.08 2.40 0.36
N ALA A 40 12.26 1.50 -0.18
CA ALA A 40 10.93 1.25 0.35
C ALA A 40 10.97 0.58 1.73
N ILE A 41 10.05 0.98 2.61
CA ILE A 41 9.77 0.29 3.87
C ILE A 41 8.59 -0.67 3.67
N SER A 42 8.62 -1.81 4.36
CA SER A 42 7.55 -2.81 4.30
C SER A 42 6.49 -2.52 5.37
N LEU A 43 5.26 -2.20 4.94
CA LEU A 43 4.07 -2.09 5.80
C LEU A 43 2.94 -2.93 5.20
N PRO A 44 3.03 -4.27 5.32
CA PRO A 44 2.13 -5.19 4.64
C PRO A 44 0.69 -4.99 5.10
N VAL A 45 -0.25 -4.84 4.15
CA VAL A 45 -1.69 -4.77 4.49
C VAL A 45 -2.35 -6.14 4.55
N LEU A 46 -1.61 -7.19 4.17
CA LEU A 46 -1.94 -8.60 4.38
C LEU A 46 -0.66 -9.35 4.74
N SER A 47 -0.72 -10.27 5.69
CA SER A 47 0.33 -11.28 5.89
C SER A 47 0.41 -12.24 4.69
N ASP A 48 1.45 -13.08 4.64
CA ASP A 48 1.58 -14.09 3.58
C ASP A 48 0.39 -15.07 3.58
N ASP A 49 -0.06 -15.48 4.76
CA ASP A 49 -1.22 -16.37 4.94
C ASP A 49 -2.53 -15.68 4.56
N GLU A 50 -2.73 -14.44 5.01
CA GLU A 50 -3.91 -13.64 4.66
C GLU A 50 -3.99 -13.40 3.15
N ARG A 51 -2.85 -13.10 2.52
CA ARG A 51 -2.74 -12.95 1.07
C ARG A 51 -3.09 -14.26 0.36
N ALA A 52 -2.56 -15.39 0.82
CA ALA A 52 -2.84 -16.70 0.24
C ALA A 52 -4.33 -17.08 0.37
N GLN A 53 -4.93 -16.81 1.53
CA GLN A 53 -6.36 -17.02 1.79
C GLN A 53 -7.22 -16.16 0.87
N VAL A 54 -7.01 -14.83 0.86
CA VAL A 54 -7.79 -13.90 0.02
C VAL A 54 -7.63 -14.25 -1.46
N GLY A 55 -6.41 -14.60 -1.88
CA GLY A 55 -6.12 -15.03 -3.26
C GLY A 55 -6.84 -16.33 -3.65
N THR A 56 -6.92 -17.29 -2.72
CA THR A 56 -7.67 -18.54 -2.91
C THR A 56 -9.16 -18.27 -3.07
N ILE A 57 -9.76 -17.51 -2.15
CA ILE A 57 -11.18 -17.14 -2.21
C ILE A 57 -11.49 -16.38 -3.51
N TYR A 58 -10.60 -15.49 -3.94
CA TYR A 58 -10.79 -14.72 -5.18
C TYR A 58 -10.88 -15.63 -6.40
N LYS A 59 -10.01 -16.63 -6.48
CA LYS A 59 -9.91 -17.54 -7.62
C LYS A 59 -10.97 -18.65 -7.60
N GLN A 60 -11.26 -19.19 -6.42
CA GLN A 60 -12.04 -20.43 -6.28
C GLN A 60 -13.50 -20.17 -5.92
N GLU A 61 -13.82 -19.04 -5.28
CA GLU A 61 -15.17 -18.76 -4.80
C GLU A 61 -15.77 -17.53 -5.47
N SER A 62 -15.30 -16.32 -5.12
CA SER A 62 -15.87 -15.09 -5.65
C SER A 62 -14.93 -13.89 -5.46
N PRO A 63 -14.74 -13.07 -6.50
CA PRO A 63 -14.07 -11.78 -6.38
C PRO A 63 -14.71 -10.87 -5.33
N PHE A 64 -16.04 -10.88 -5.18
CA PHE A 64 -16.71 -10.02 -4.21
C PHE A 64 -16.42 -10.46 -2.77
N LEU A 65 -16.48 -11.77 -2.50
CA LEU A 65 -16.21 -12.31 -1.17
C LEU A 65 -14.76 -12.04 -0.75
N ALA A 66 -13.80 -12.27 -1.65
CA ALA A 66 -12.39 -11.98 -1.42
C ALA A 66 -12.15 -10.49 -1.12
N ARG A 67 -12.83 -9.59 -1.85
CA ARG A 67 -12.75 -8.14 -1.59
C ARG A 67 -13.32 -7.77 -0.23
N LYS A 68 -14.46 -8.35 0.15
CA LYS A 68 -15.10 -8.10 1.45
C LYS A 68 -14.19 -8.51 2.60
N ILE A 69 -13.60 -9.70 2.53
CA ILE A 69 -12.68 -10.21 3.56
C ILE A 69 -11.38 -9.41 3.54
N GLY A 70 -10.80 -9.19 2.36
CA GLY A 70 -9.58 -8.40 2.18
C GLY A 70 -9.71 -6.98 2.72
N ALA A 71 -10.84 -6.30 2.50
CA ALA A 71 -11.07 -4.96 3.04
C ALA A 71 -11.02 -4.92 4.58
N ALA A 72 -11.61 -5.92 5.25
CA ALA A 72 -11.58 -6.01 6.70
C ALA A 72 -10.16 -6.27 7.25
N LEU A 73 -9.38 -7.11 6.56
CA LEU A 73 -7.99 -7.39 6.92
C LEU A 73 -7.10 -6.16 6.70
N VAL A 74 -7.22 -5.49 5.54
CA VAL A 74 -6.49 -4.25 5.25
C VAL A 74 -6.78 -3.19 6.28
N ALA A 75 -8.05 -2.97 6.67
CA ALA A 75 -8.39 -1.98 7.68
C ALA A 75 -7.77 -2.29 9.06
N ARG A 76 -7.76 -3.57 9.47
CA ARG A 76 -7.14 -4.02 10.71
C ARG A 76 -5.62 -3.80 10.69
N ASN A 77 -4.97 -4.22 9.63
CA ASN A 77 -3.53 -4.10 9.49
C ASN A 77 -3.10 -2.63 9.33
N ALA A 78 -3.93 -1.81 8.68
CA ALA A 78 -3.73 -0.37 8.63
C ALA A 78 -3.75 0.25 10.04
N ALA A 79 -4.71 -0.15 10.88
CA ALA A 79 -4.77 0.31 12.28
C ALA A 79 -3.49 -0.04 13.05
N HIS A 80 -2.99 -1.28 12.92
CA HIS A 80 -1.72 -1.68 13.53
C HIS A 80 -0.54 -0.81 13.06
N HIS A 81 -0.48 -0.47 11.76
CA HIS A 81 0.58 0.38 11.24
C HIS A 81 0.48 1.82 11.75
N ILE A 82 -0.74 2.35 11.86
CA ILE A 82 -1.02 3.70 12.38
C ILE A 82 -0.63 3.80 13.87
N GLU A 83 -0.99 2.79 14.66
CA GLU A 83 -0.69 2.73 16.10
C GLU A 83 0.78 2.41 16.39
N GLY A 84 1.47 1.76 15.46
CA GLY A 84 2.86 1.36 15.60
C GLY A 84 3.82 2.22 14.78
N PRO A 85 4.36 1.70 13.66
CA PRO A 85 5.44 2.33 12.91
C PRO A 85 5.13 3.75 12.42
N LEU A 86 3.86 4.11 12.23
CA LEU A 86 3.48 5.44 11.75
C LEU A 86 3.11 6.44 12.86
N ALA A 87 3.07 6.01 14.12
CA ALA A 87 2.57 6.82 15.23
C ALA A 87 3.38 8.11 15.49
N GLY A 88 4.65 8.13 15.07
CA GLY A 88 5.55 9.26 15.25
C GLY A 88 5.50 10.32 14.14
N HIS A 89 4.77 10.10 13.05
CA HIS A 89 4.70 11.05 11.94
C HIS A 89 3.71 12.18 12.23
N ASP A 90 4.15 13.42 12.01
CA ASP A 90 3.29 14.60 12.09
C ASP A 90 2.43 14.76 10.83
N GLY A 91 1.58 15.80 10.79
CA GLY A 91 0.71 16.06 9.64
C GLY A 91 1.45 16.49 8.35
N GLY A 92 2.75 16.81 8.44
CA GLY A 92 3.57 17.19 7.28
C GLY A 92 3.98 16.00 6.43
N TRP A 93 4.03 14.80 7.02
CA TRP A 93 4.52 13.58 6.38
C TRP A 93 3.73 13.17 5.13
N GLN A 94 4.47 12.79 4.10
CA GLN A 94 3.98 12.52 2.76
C GLN A 94 4.52 11.19 2.23
N PRO A 95 3.76 10.08 2.37
CA PRO A 95 4.17 8.79 1.85
C PRO A 95 3.75 8.56 0.39
N LEU A 96 4.56 7.76 -0.31
CA LEU A 96 4.24 7.15 -1.59
C LEU A 96 4.00 5.64 -1.39
N VAL A 97 2.79 5.17 -1.62
CA VAL A 97 2.36 3.79 -1.33
C VAL A 97 2.27 2.99 -2.62
N TYR A 98 2.69 1.73 -2.62
CA TYR A 98 2.47 0.85 -3.75
C TYR A 98 2.11 -0.57 -3.34
N CYS A 99 1.43 -1.26 -4.24
CA CYS A 99 1.29 -2.71 -4.22
C CYS A 99 1.63 -3.25 -5.61
N TRP A 100 1.41 -4.54 -5.87
CA TRP A 100 1.80 -5.17 -7.14
C TRP A 100 1.29 -4.45 -8.41
N ARG A 101 0.07 -3.89 -8.39
CA ARG A 101 -0.57 -3.25 -9.56
C ARG A 101 -1.14 -1.86 -9.31
N GLY A 102 -0.79 -1.22 -8.19
CA GLY A 102 -1.43 0.04 -7.78
C GLY A 102 -2.95 -0.12 -7.58
N GLY A 103 -3.39 -1.33 -7.20
CA GLY A 103 -4.80 -1.71 -7.12
C GLY A 103 -5.39 -1.51 -5.72
N GLN A 104 -6.32 -2.39 -5.35
CA GLN A 104 -7.10 -2.23 -4.11
C GLN A 104 -6.26 -2.20 -2.83
N ARG A 105 -5.18 -2.99 -2.72
CA ARG A 105 -4.35 -3.04 -1.51
C ARG A 105 -3.75 -1.66 -1.16
N SER A 106 -3.07 -1.03 -2.12
CA SER A 106 -2.46 0.29 -1.93
C SER A 106 -3.52 1.39 -1.83
N ASN A 107 -4.58 1.35 -2.65
CA ASN A 107 -5.63 2.37 -2.61
C ASN A 107 -6.44 2.35 -1.32
N SER A 108 -6.75 1.16 -0.76
CA SER A 108 -7.47 1.05 0.51
C SER A 108 -6.66 1.59 1.67
N PHE A 109 -5.36 1.28 1.73
CA PHE A 109 -4.47 1.83 2.75
C PHE A 109 -4.30 3.34 2.60
N ALA A 110 -3.99 3.81 1.38
CA ALA A 110 -3.86 5.23 1.08
C ALA A 110 -5.14 6.02 1.40
N SER A 111 -6.32 5.42 1.19
CA SER A 111 -7.60 6.03 1.57
C SER A 111 -7.67 6.27 3.07
N ILE A 112 -7.35 5.27 3.90
CA ILE A 112 -7.33 5.42 5.37
C ILE A 112 -6.33 6.51 5.78
N LEU A 113 -5.10 6.47 5.27
CA LEU A 113 -4.08 7.46 5.59
C LEU A 113 -4.48 8.89 5.16
N SER A 114 -5.15 9.02 4.02
CA SER A 114 -5.64 10.32 3.53
C SER A 114 -6.73 10.90 4.43
N GLN A 115 -7.57 10.06 5.08
CA GLN A 115 -8.58 10.53 6.03
C GLN A 115 -7.97 11.08 7.33
N ILE A 116 -6.74 10.66 7.68
CA ILE A 116 -5.98 11.23 8.81
C ILE A 116 -5.47 12.64 8.49
N GLY A 117 -5.27 12.94 7.20
CA GLY A 117 -4.78 14.23 6.70
C GLY A 117 -3.42 14.16 6.01
N TRP A 118 -2.78 12.98 5.95
CA TRP A 118 -1.51 12.80 5.24
C TRP A 118 -1.69 12.89 3.73
N ARG A 119 -0.72 13.52 3.05
CA ARG A 119 -0.74 13.81 1.61
C ARG A 119 -0.32 12.61 0.77
N VAL A 120 -0.92 11.45 1.04
CA VAL A 120 -0.53 10.16 0.47
C VAL A 120 -0.72 10.14 -1.05
N LYS A 121 0.24 9.53 -1.74
CA LYS A 121 0.12 9.16 -3.16
C LYS A 121 0.29 7.66 -3.36
N VAL A 122 -0.17 7.16 -4.50
CA VAL A 122 -0.07 5.77 -4.91
C VAL A 122 0.76 5.67 -6.18
N VAL A 123 1.72 4.74 -6.25
CA VAL A 123 2.46 4.49 -7.49
C VAL A 123 1.49 3.95 -8.55
N ALA A 124 1.33 4.70 -9.63
CA ALA A 124 0.53 4.31 -10.78
C ALA A 124 1.10 3.02 -11.37
N GLY A 125 0.25 2.01 -11.62
CA GLY A 125 0.69 0.71 -12.13
C GLY A 125 1.35 -0.21 -11.09
N GLY A 126 1.73 0.30 -9.92
CA GLY A 126 2.32 -0.48 -8.83
C GLY A 126 3.78 -0.88 -9.06
N TYR A 127 4.18 -2.00 -8.47
CA TYR A 127 5.54 -2.52 -8.55
C TYR A 127 5.93 -3.07 -9.94
N ARG A 128 4.94 -3.61 -10.66
CA ARG A 128 5.13 -4.45 -11.85
C ARG A 128 5.92 -3.79 -12.98
#